data_AF-A0A2N2INQ7-F1
#
_entry.id   AF-A0A2N2INQ7-F1
#
_cell.length_a   1.000
_cell.length_b   1.000
_cell.length_c   1.000
_cell.angle_alpha   90.00
_cell.angle_beta   90.00
_cell.angle_gamma   90.00
#
_symmetry.space_group_name_H-M   'P 1'
#
loop_
_entity.id
_entity.type
_entity.pdbx_description
1 polymer ?
#
loop_
_entity_poly.entity_id
_entity_poly.type
_entity_poly.pdbx_seq_one_letter_code
_entity_poly.pdbx_strand_id
1 'polypeptide(L)'
;MGWSAFLITGVAGMLSLGLFRPQGERGLWVTLVGAALGITLLGRVLTRLFLRPVRPDVIPEKTRFLAELEMVLLMVLSVAVFLQATGGVASPWHALSYWLMLVLAAFVRPSLSVLAAALLLGLEWMHARQGLPGVTSRELASHGLFLVLFGGTGLLVRTAEIVLARRDERRRRTQKVRQDQEELRDFRLMGPVTARNERDRAEQDELLGKASLLEIHDHILYELRLMRESLQVTSAVLLWMDTAGQRLKVVEAASLS
;
A
#
# COMPACT_ATOMS: atom_id res chain seq x y z
N MET A 1 20.24 -6.89 2.38
CA MET A 1 20.26 -5.70 3.26
C MET A 1 21.67 -5.13 3.50
N GLY A 2 22.75 -5.91 3.41
CA GLY A 2 24.11 -5.40 3.73
C GLY A 2 24.58 -4.22 2.87
N TRP A 3 24.42 -4.29 1.55
CA TRP A 3 24.92 -3.26 0.62
C TRP A 3 24.14 -1.93 0.69
N SER A 4 22.82 -2.00 0.86
CA SER A 4 21.97 -0.80 0.96
C SER A 4 22.16 -0.07 2.29
N ALA A 5 22.25 -0.82 3.40
CA ALA A 5 22.53 -0.24 4.71
C ALA A 5 23.91 0.45 4.74
N PHE A 6 24.93 -0.17 4.13
CA PHE A 6 26.25 0.45 4.00
C PHE A 6 26.21 1.76 3.20
N LEU A 7 25.52 1.76 2.05
CA LEU A 7 25.33 2.96 1.23
C LEU A 7 24.60 4.07 2.00
N ILE A 8 23.52 3.72 2.68
CA ILE A 8 22.74 4.63 3.51
C ILE A 8 23.62 5.30 4.57
N THR A 9 24.36 4.51 5.34
CA THR A 9 25.18 5.03 6.45
C THR A 9 26.35 5.84 5.91
N GLY A 10 26.97 5.41 4.81
CA GLY A 10 28.04 6.14 4.14
C GLY A 10 27.58 7.49 3.60
N VAL A 11 26.44 7.53 2.90
CA VAL A 11 25.87 8.77 2.36
C VAL A 11 25.42 9.70 3.49
N ALA A 12 24.77 9.17 4.54
CA ALA A 12 24.38 9.96 5.70
C ALA A 12 25.59 10.57 6.43
N GLY A 13 26.69 9.83 6.56
CA GLY A 13 27.96 10.33 7.11
C GLY A 13 28.62 11.39 6.23
N MET A 14 28.61 11.22 4.91
CA MET A 14 29.13 12.23 3.98
C MET A 14 28.29 13.52 4.00
N LEU A 15 26.97 13.40 4.09
CA LEU A 15 26.05 14.52 4.25
C LEU A 15 26.32 15.31 5.54
N SER A 16 26.51 14.62 6.66
CA SER A 16 26.72 15.26 7.97
C SER A 16 28.05 16.01 8.04
N LEU A 17 29.07 15.50 7.35
CA LEU A 17 30.36 16.17 7.16
C LEU A 17 30.31 17.34 6.16
N GLY A 18 29.21 17.53 5.44
CA GLY A 18 29.06 18.61 4.47
C GLY A 18 29.88 18.43 3.19
N LEU A 19 30.24 17.19 2.86
CA LEU A 19 31.20 16.87 1.79
C LEU A 19 30.71 17.28 0.38
N PHE A 20 29.40 17.40 0.20
CA PHE A 20 28.77 17.78 -1.07
C PHE A 20 28.54 19.28 -1.22
N ARG A 21 29.11 20.13 -0.36
CA ARG A 21 28.99 21.58 -0.51
C ARG A 21 29.97 22.13 -1.55
N PRO A 22 29.51 22.92 -2.53
CA PRO A 22 30.41 23.58 -3.45
C PRO A 22 31.22 24.67 -2.71
N GLN A 23 32.52 24.43 -2.49
CA GLN A 23 33.45 25.42 -1.94
C GLN A 23 34.51 25.79 -2.98
N GLY A 24 34.63 27.09 -3.28
CA GLY A 24 35.66 27.64 -4.17
C GLY A 24 35.63 27.10 -5.60
N GLU A 25 36.79 26.99 -6.24
CA GLU A 25 36.96 26.53 -7.63
C GLU A 25 36.55 25.06 -7.87
N ARG A 26 36.37 24.28 -6.80
CA ARG A 26 35.91 22.87 -6.88
C ARG A 26 34.38 22.75 -6.88
N GLY A 27 33.64 23.87 -6.78
CA GLY A 27 32.19 23.86 -6.65
C GLY A 27 31.45 23.19 -7.80
N LEU A 28 31.92 23.37 -9.03
CA LEU A 28 31.34 22.73 -10.22
C LEU A 28 31.47 21.20 -10.20
N TRP A 29 32.61 20.67 -9.74
CA TRP A 29 32.79 19.22 -9.66
C TRP A 29 31.97 18.60 -8.53
N VAL A 30 31.89 19.26 -7.38
CA VAL A 30 31.10 18.79 -6.24
C VAL A 30 29.60 18.81 -6.56
N THR A 31 29.12 19.85 -7.25
CA THR A 31 27.72 19.93 -7.72
C THR A 31 27.40 18.84 -8.74
N LEU A 32 28.27 18.60 -9.73
CA LEU A 32 28.08 17.56 -10.74
C LEU A 32 28.12 16.15 -10.13
N VAL A 33 29.07 15.86 -9.25
CA VAL A 33 29.18 14.55 -8.58
C VAL A 33 28.01 14.32 -7.63
N GLY A 34 27.62 15.34 -6.84
CA GLY A 34 26.46 15.28 -5.96
C GLY A 34 25.15 15.10 -6.72
N ALA A 35 24.97 15.81 -7.84
CA ALA A 35 23.81 15.67 -8.71
C ALA A 35 23.75 14.29 -9.37
N ALA A 36 24.88 13.78 -9.89
CA ALA A 36 24.97 12.44 -10.45
C ALA A 36 24.66 11.35 -9.40
N LEU A 37 25.15 11.50 -8.17
CA LEU A 37 24.80 10.61 -7.05
C LEU A 37 23.32 10.69 -6.69
N GLY A 38 22.76 11.89 -6.60
CA GLY A 38 21.33 12.09 -6.37
C GLY A 38 20.49 11.37 -7.43
N ILE A 39 20.78 11.61 -8.72
CA ILE A 39 20.07 11.02 -9.87
C ILE A 39 20.21 9.50 -9.90
N THR A 40 21.41 8.97 -9.67
CA THR A 40 21.64 7.51 -9.67
C THR A 40 20.90 6.81 -8.52
N LEU A 41 20.85 7.42 -7.33
CA LEU A 41 20.06 6.92 -6.21
C LEU A 41 18.56 6.99 -6.52
N LEU A 42 18.08 8.09 -7.11
CA LEU A 42 16.69 8.27 -7.51
C LEU A 42 16.29 7.23 -8.59
N GLY A 43 17.14 7.02 -9.58
CA GLY A 43 16.97 6.01 -10.63
C GLY A 43 16.95 4.59 -10.07
N ARG A 44 17.73 4.31 -9.03
CA ARG A 44 17.70 3.02 -8.32
C ARG A 44 16.40 2.79 -7.55
N VAL A 45 15.82 3.86 -6.99
CA VAL A 45 14.50 3.80 -6.34
C VAL A 45 13.40 3.61 -7.37
N LEU A 46 13.42 4.37 -8.48
CA LEU A 46 12.46 4.22 -9.58
C LEU A 46 12.52 2.82 -10.20
N THR A 47 13.71 2.31 -10.50
CA THR A 47 13.85 0.95 -11.06
C THR A 47 13.32 -0.11 -10.10
N ARG A 48 13.48 0.04 -8.79
CA ARG A 48 12.87 -0.88 -7.82
C ARG A 48 11.35 -0.74 -7.72
N LEU A 49 10.80 0.48 -7.83
CA LEU A 49 9.36 0.73 -7.81
C LEU A 49 8.67 0.20 -9.07
N PHE A 50 9.26 0.42 -10.26
CA PHE A 50 8.64 0.10 -11.54
C PHE A 50 8.98 -1.30 -12.07
N LEU A 51 10.20 -1.81 -11.85
CA LEU A 51 10.65 -3.09 -12.44
C LEU A 51 10.55 -4.28 -11.49
N ARG A 52 10.27 -4.07 -10.20
CA ARG A 52 10.02 -5.16 -9.26
C ARG A 52 8.60 -5.06 -8.73
N PRO A 53 7.61 -5.63 -9.42
CA PRO A 53 6.33 -5.91 -8.79
C PRO A 53 6.59 -6.83 -7.60
N VAL A 54 6.53 -6.25 -6.39
CA VAL A 54 6.64 -6.99 -5.14
C VAL A 54 5.44 -7.92 -5.11
N ARG A 55 5.66 -9.22 -5.35
CA ARG A 55 4.66 -10.26 -5.10
C ARG A 55 4.30 -10.17 -3.61
N PRO A 56 3.03 -9.88 -3.24
CA PRO A 56 2.67 -9.53 -1.87
C PRO A 56 2.84 -10.66 -0.85
N ASP A 57 2.97 -11.91 -1.27
CA ASP A 57 2.68 -13.03 -0.38
C ASP A 57 3.94 -13.84 0.00
N VAL A 58 4.04 -14.15 1.30
CA VAL A 58 5.07 -14.91 2.04
C VAL A 58 6.28 -14.13 2.62
N ILE A 59 6.31 -12.80 2.55
CA ILE A 59 7.39 -12.03 3.20
C ILE A 59 7.00 -11.63 4.64
N PRO A 60 7.80 -11.93 5.69
CA PRO A 60 7.54 -11.48 7.05
C PRO A 60 7.29 -9.96 7.13
N GLU A 61 6.33 -9.51 7.95
CA GLU A 61 6.01 -8.08 8.09
C GLU A 61 7.24 -7.22 8.40
N LYS A 62 8.17 -7.75 9.22
CA LYS A 62 9.42 -7.06 9.58
C LYS A 62 10.31 -6.80 8.36
N THR A 63 10.42 -7.77 7.44
CA THR A 63 11.22 -7.61 6.21
C THR A 63 10.57 -6.64 5.23
N ARG A 64 9.23 -6.62 5.16
CA ARG A 64 8.50 -5.62 4.37
C ARG A 64 8.71 -4.22 4.91
N PHE A 65 8.59 -4.04 6.23
CA PHE A 65 8.84 -2.75 6.89
C PHE A 65 10.27 -2.26 6.66
N LEU A 66 11.28 -3.13 6.79
CA LEU A 66 12.67 -2.74 6.51
C LEU A 66 12.88 -2.37 5.03
N ALA A 67 12.23 -3.06 4.09
CA ALA A 67 12.33 -2.73 2.67
C ALA A 67 11.67 -1.37 2.34
N GLU A 68 10.50 -1.09 2.92
CA GLU A 68 9.83 0.21 2.81
C GLU A 68 10.68 1.32 3.45
N LEU A 69 11.22 1.08 4.65
CA LEU A 69 12.14 2.00 5.34
C LEU A 69 13.39 2.29 4.50
N GLU A 70 14.01 1.26 3.93
CA GLU A 70 15.18 1.39 3.05
C GLU A 70 14.88 2.29 1.85
N MET A 71 13.74 2.09 1.18
CA MET A 71 13.31 2.91 0.05
C MET A 71 13.10 4.37 0.44
N VAL A 72 12.37 4.61 1.53
CA VAL A 72 12.11 5.97 2.03
C VAL A 72 13.40 6.68 2.36
N LEU A 73 14.30 6.02 3.07
CA LEU A 73 15.56 6.61 3.50
C LEU A 73 16.47 6.93 2.32
N LEU A 74 16.57 6.03 1.33
CA LEU A 74 17.32 6.28 0.11
C LEU A 74 16.77 7.48 -0.66
N MET A 75 15.45 7.63 -0.74
CA MET A 75 14.82 8.73 -1.45
C MET A 75 15.04 10.08 -0.74
N VAL A 76 14.92 10.09 0.59
CA VAL A 76 15.22 11.28 1.41
C VAL A 76 16.69 11.66 1.32
N LEU A 77 17.61 10.69 1.45
CA LEU A 77 19.05 10.94 1.35
C LEU A 77 19.44 11.43 -0.06
N SER A 78 18.85 10.87 -1.11
CA SER A 78 19.07 11.31 -2.49
C SER A 78 18.70 12.79 -2.68
N VAL A 79 17.50 13.20 -2.23
CA VAL A 79 17.07 14.61 -2.30
C VAL A 79 17.92 15.50 -1.40
N ALA A 80 18.31 15.05 -0.20
CA ALA A 80 19.18 15.81 0.69
C ALA A 80 20.58 16.04 0.08
N VAL A 81 21.17 15.02 -0.56
CA VAL A 81 22.45 15.16 -1.30
C VAL A 81 22.30 16.15 -2.44
N PHE A 82 21.23 16.03 -3.22
CA PHE A 82 20.95 16.94 -4.33
C PHE A 82 20.80 18.40 -3.87
N LEU A 83 20.06 18.63 -2.77
CA LEU A 83 19.90 19.97 -2.19
C LEU A 83 21.23 20.50 -1.67
N GLN A 84 22.00 19.69 -0.94
CA GLN A 84 23.31 20.10 -0.43
C GLN A 84 24.27 20.45 -1.57
N ALA A 85 24.25 19.68 -2.67
CA ALA A 85 25.04 19.92 -3.88
C ALA A 85 24.64 21.23 -4.58
N THR A 86 23.36 21.58 -4.62
CA THR A 86 22.85 22.75 -5.37
C THR A 86 22.88 24.06 -4.59
N GLY A 87 23.30 24.06 -3.32
CA GLY A 87 23.38 25.28 -2.50
C GLY A 87 22.81 25.14 -1.08
N GLY A 88 22.38 23.95 -0.69
CA GLY A 88 21.84 23.68 0.64
C GLY A 88 20.54 24.44 0.90
N VAL A 89 20.47 25.14 2.03
CA VAL A 89 19.27 25.83 2.53
C VAL A 89 18.78 26.95 1.60
N ALA A 90 19.69 27.56 0.85
CA ALA A 90 19.35 28.63 -0.11
C ALA A 90 19.09 28.09 -1.54
N SER A 91 19.02 26.76 -1.72
CA SER A 91 18.84 26.18 -3.05
C SER A 91 17.44 26.53 -3.61
N PRO A 92 17.34 26.99 -4.88
CA PRO A 92 16.06 27.19 -5.57
C PRO A 92 15.21 25.91 -5.64
N TRP A 93 15.84 24.75 -5.50
CA TRP A 93 15.22 23.44 -5.64
C TRP A 93 14.60 22.90 -4.35
N HIS A 94 14.50 23.70 -3.28
CA HIS A 94 13.89 23.29 -2.02
C HIS A 94 12.44 22.80 -2.17
N ALA A 95 11.71 23.28 -3.18
CA ALA A 95 10.38 22.78 -3.51
C ALA A 95 10.35 21.24 -3.73
N LEU A 96 11.47 20.65 -4.15
CA LEU A 96 11.60 19.20 -4.34
C LEU A 96 11.45 18.41 -3.03
N SER A 97 11.96 18.92 -1.90
CA SER A 97 11.79 18.23 -0.61
C SER A 97 10.35 18.27 -0.11
N TYR A 98 9.63 19.36 -0.37
CA TYR A 98 8.20 19.46 -0.04
C TYR A 98 7.35 18.53 -0.90
N TRP A 99 7.64 18.47 -2.20
CA TRP A 99 6.97 17.54 -3.10
C TRP A 99 7.25 16.09 -2.73
N LEU A 100 8.51 15.77 -2.41
CA LEU A 100 8.88 14.45 -1.89
C LEU A 100 8.08 14.09 -0.64
N MET A 101 7.97 15.03 0.31
CA MET A 101 7.22 14.81 1.55
C MET A 101 5.73 14.58 1.29
N LEU A 102 5.13 15.32 0.36
CA LEU A 102 3.75 15.13 -0.07
C LEU A 102 3.53 13.72 -0.61
N VAL A 103 4.39 13.26 -1.52
CA VAL A 103 4.34 11.92 -2.11
C VAL A 103 4.54 10.84 -1.04
N LEU A 104 5.54 10.99 -0.17
CA LEU A 104 5.79 10.05 0.91
C LEU A 104 4.61 9.95 1.88
N ALA A 105 3.99 11.08 2.25
CA ALA A 105 2.84 11.12 3.14
C ALA A 105 1.58 10.50 2.52
N ALA A 106 1.40 10.64 1.20
CA ALA A 106 0.28 10.04 0.47
C ALA A 106 0.41 8.51 0.34
N PHE A 107 1.60 8.01 -0.04
CA PHE A 107 1.77 6.61 -0.46
C PHE A 107 2.42 5.68 0.58
N VAL A 108 3.13 6.20 1.57
CA VAL A 108 3.89 5.37 2.53
C VAL A 108 3.19 5.30 3.89
N ARG A 109 3.46 4.28 4.71
CA ARG A 109 3.03 4.18 6.12
C ARG A 109 3.29 5.49 6.88
N PRO A 110 2.35 5.94 7.74
CA PRO A 110 2.44 7.25 8.38
C PRO A 110 3.63 7.34 9.35
N SER A 111 4.02 6.23 9.97
CA SER A 111 5.21 6.16 10.81
C SER A 111 6.50 6.43 10.02
N LEU A 112 6.59 5.94 8.79
CA LEU A 112 7.75 6.16 7.92
C LEU A 112 7.76 7.57 7.33
N SER A 113 6.59 8.14 7.01
CA SER A 113 6.52 9.54 6.55
C SER A 113 6.90 10.52 7.66
N VAL A 114 6.46 10.27 8.90
CA VAL A 114 6.88 11.07 10.07
C VAL A 114 8.39 10.95 10.30
N LEU A 115 8.94 9.73 10.19
CA LEU A 115 10.39 9.52 10.29
C LEU A 115 11.15 10.28 9.18
N ALA A 116 10.66 10.27 7.95
CA ALA A 116 11.24 11.00 6.82
C ALA A 116 11.23 12.51 7.08
N ALA A 117 10.11 13.07 7.56
CA ALA A 117 10.00 14.48 7.92
C ALA A 117 10.98 14.85 9.04
N ALA A 118 11.05 14.03 10.09
CA ALA A 118 11.99 14.24 11.19
C ALA A 118 13.45 14.20 10.72
N LEU A 119 13.77 13.30 9.80
CA LEU A 119 15.12 13.21 9.22
C LEU A 119 15.46 14.44 8.37
N LEU A 120 14.56 14.89 7.49
CA LEU A 120 14.73 16.10 6.67
C LEU A 120 14.94 17.34 7.55
N LEU A 121 14.05 17.55 8.53
CA LEU A 121 14.16 18.66 9.47
C LEU A 121 15.42 18.57 10.33
N GLY A 122 15.78 17.36 10.77
CA GLY A 122 17.00 17.13 11.55
C GLY A 122 18.26 17.47 10.77
N LEU A 123 18.32 17.12 9.48
CA LEU A 123 19.41 17.49 8.59
C LEU A 123 19.47 19.00 8.37
N GLU A 124 18.34 19.66 8.09
CA GLU A 124 18.28 21.12 7.94
C GLU A 124 18.73 21.85 9.22
N TRP A 125 18.25 21.39 10.38
CA TRP A 125 18.62 21.93 11.69
C TRP A 125 20.11 21.75 11.99
N MET A 126 20.66 20.57 11.71
CA MET A 126 22.09 20.28 11.88
C MET A 126 22.93 21.20 10.98
N HIS A 127 22.50 21.41 9.73
CA HIS A 127 23.17 22.34 8.82
C HIS A 127 23.10 23.79 9.29
N ALA A 128 21.98 24.22 9.88
CA ALA A 128 21.82 25.55 10.45
C ALA A 128 22.76 25.77 11.66
N ARG A 129 22.93 24.75 12.52
CA ARG A 129 23.83 24.82 13.69
C ARG A 129 25.31 24.87 13.36
N GLN A 130 25.72 24.39 12.18
CA GLN A 130 27.11 24.46 11.73
C GLN A 130 27.56 25.90 11.38
N GLY A 131 26.71 26.91 11.58
CA GLY A 131 27.14 28.32 11.62
C GLY A 131 27.43 28.93 10.24
N LEU A 132 26.70 28.53 9.20
CA LEU A 132 26.89 29.10 7.87
C LEU A 132 26.33 30.54 7.81
N PRO A 133 27.09 31.51 7.26
CA PRO A 133 26.59 32.86 7.04
C PRO A 133 25.46 32.83 5.99
N GLY A 134 24.26 33.23 6.40
CA GLY A 134 23.12 33.43 5.48
C GLY A 134 21.84 32.67 5.84
N VAL A 135 21.87 31.67 6.73
CA VAL A 135 20.64 30.97 7.13
C VAL A 135 19.92 31.75 8.21
N THR A 136 18.84 32.44 7.82
CA THR A 136 18.03 33.20 8.77
C THR A 136 17.10 32.23 9.51
N SER A 137 16.93 32.38 10.83
CA SER A 137 15.97 31.57 11.61
C SER A 137 14.55 31.55 11.01
N ARG A 138 14.18 32.64 10.33
CA ARG A 138 12.94 32.78 9.57
C ARG A 138 12.83 31.83 8.37
N GLU A 139 13.92 31.59 7.63
CA GLU A 139 13.92 30.68 6.48
C GLU A 139 13.73 29.24 6.96
N LEU A 140 14.46 28.84 8.01
CA LEU A 140 14.32 27.52 8.62
C LEU A 140 12.90 27.29 9.16
N ALA A 141 12.31 28.30 9.80
CA ALA A 141 10.92 28.23 10.27
C ALA A 141 9.93 28.10 9.10
N SER A 142 10.16 28.82 7.99
CA SER A 142 9.32 28.73 6.80
C SER A 142 9.40 27.34 6.16
N HIS A 143 10.61 26.76 6.06
CA HIS A 143 10.81 25.42 5.51
C HIS A 143 10.13 24.37 6.38
N GLY A 144 10.28 24.47 7.70
CA GLY A 144 9.58 23.60 8.63
C GLY A 144 8.06 23.68 8.48
N LEU A 145 7.51 24.88 8.35
CA LEU A 145 6.09 25.09 8.13
C LEU A 145 5.62 24.46 6.81
N PHE A 146 6.34 24.67 5.72
CA PHE A 146 6.01 24.05 4.43
C PHE A 146 6.06 22.52 4.51
N LEU A 147 7.07 21.95 5.16
CA LEU A 147 7.20 20.51 5.32
C LEU A 147 6.02 19.91 6.09
N VAL A 148 5.56 20.60 7.14
CA VAL A 148 4.37 20.21 7.90
C VAL A 148 3.09 20.35 7.07
N LEU A 149 2.94 21.43 6.31
CA LEU A 149 1.75 21.64 5.47
C LEU A 149 1.66 20.60 4.36
N PHE A 150 2.74 20.34 3.63
CA PHE A 150 2.76 19.35 2.55
C PHE A 150 2.65 17.92 3.08
N GLY A 151 3.34 17.60 4.18
CA GLY A 151 3.21 16.31 4.84
C GLY A 151 1.80 16.08 5.39
N GLY A 152 1.20 17.09 6.02
CA GLY A 152 -0.18 17.05 6.50
C GLY A 152 -1.18 16.88 5.37
N THR A 153 -1.00 17.58 4.25
CA THR A 153 -1.86 17.44 3.06
C THR A 153 -1.81 16.02 2.49
N GLY A 154 -0.63 15.40 2.38
CA GLY A 154 -0.52 14.02 1.93
C GLY A 154 -1.24 13.03 2.85
N LEU A 155 -1.15 13.24 4.18
CA LEU A 155 -1.90 12.44 5.15
C LEU A 155 -3.43 12.66 5.04
N LEU A 156 -3.87 13.88 4.74
CA LEU A 156 -5.29 14.18 4.51
C LEU A 156 -5.82 13.47 3.26
N VAL A 157 -5.07 13.49 2.16
CA VAL A 157 -5.45 12.76 0.93
C VAL A 157 -5.62 11.28 1.24
N ARG A 158 -4.66 10.69 1.96
CA ARG A 158 -4.74 9.28 2.34
C ARG A 158 -5.91 8.98 3.27
N THR A 159 -6.17 9.81 4.27
CA THR A 159 -7.33 9.59 5.16
C THR A 159 -8.65 9.75 4.41
N ALA A 160 -8.72 10.68 3.45
CA ALA A 160 -9.86 10.84 2.56
C ALA A 160 -10.08 9.58 1.71
N GLU A 161 -9.04 9.03 1.08
CA GLU A 161 -9.13 7.78 0.33
C GLU A 161 -9.62 6.61 1.19
N ILE A 162 -9.11 6.47 2.42
CA ILE A 162 -9.55 5.42 3.35
C ILE A 162 -11.03 5.60 3.69
N VAL A 163 -11.48 6.82 3.94
CA VAL A 163 -12.89 7.11 4.26
C VAL A 163 -13.79 6.84 3.05
N LEU A 164 -13.37 7.24 1.85
CA LEU A 164 -14.11 7.00 0.61
C LEU A 164 -14.22 5.50 0.32
N ALA A 165 -13.11 4.76 0.41
CA ALA A 165 -13.10 3.31 0.23
C ALA A 165 -14.04 2.59 1.24
N ARG A 166 -14.02 3.00 2.51
CA ARG A 166 -14.93 2.46 3.54
C ARG A 166 -16.39 2.78 3.26
N ARG A 167 -16.69 3.96 2.71
CA ARG A 167 -18.06 4.33 2.32
C ARG A 167 -18.56 3.47 1.17
N ASP A 168 -17.73 3.23 0.16
CA ASP A 168 -18.08 2.38 -0.97
C ASP A 168 -18.28 0.92 -0.54
N GLU A 169 -17.43 0.41 0.34
CA GLU A 169 -17.60 -0.94 0.88
C GLU A 169 -18.92 -1.08 1.67
N ARG A 170 -19.26 -0.09 2.50
CA ARG A 170 -20.55 -0.06 3.22
C ARG A 170 -21.74 0.00 2.25
N ARG A 171 -21.64 0.78 1.17
CA ARG A 171 -22.68 0.83 0.12
C ARG A 171 -22.86 -0.51 -0.56
N ARG A 172 -21.77 -1.18 -0.95
CA ARG A 172 -21.83 -2.52 -1.56
C ARG A 172 -22.42 -3.56 -0.60
N ARG A 173 -22.04 -3.53 0.68
CA ARG A 173 -22.61 -4.42 1.71
C ARG A 173 -24.11 -4.20 1.89
N THR A 174 -24.56 -2.94 2.00
CA THR A 174 -25.99 -2.63 2.15
C THR A 174 -26.81 -2.97 0.90
N GLN A 175 -26.23 -2.83 -0.29
CA GLN A 175 -26.87 -3.24 -1.54
C GLN A 175 -27.04 -4.76 -1.62
N LYS A 176 -26.02 -5.54 -1.23
CA LYS A 176 -26.13 -7.00 -1.14
C LYS A 176 -27.22 -7.44 -0.18
N VAL A 177 -27.26 -6.87 1.04
CA VAL A 177 -28.31 -7.19 2.02
C VAL A 177 -29.71 -6.91 1.47
N ARG A 178 -29.90 -5.84 0.69
CA ARG A 178 -31.20 -5.55 0.05
C ARG A 178 -31.53 -6.56 -1.04
N GLN A 179 -30.56 -6.92 -1.86
CA GLN A 179 -30.71 -7.93 -2.89
C GLN A 179 -31.09 -9.29 -2.29
N ASP A 180 -30.41 -9.71 -1.23
CA ASP A 180 -30.71 -10.97 -0.52
C ASP A 180 -32.13 -10.94 0.07
N GLN A 181 -32.58 -9.79 0.59
CA GLN A 181 -33.95 -9.62 1.09
C GLN A 181 -35.01 -9.68 0.00
N GLU A 182 -34.74 -9.11 -1.17
CA GLU A 182 -35.61 -9.18 -2.34
C GLU A 182 -35.71 -10.62 -2.86
N GLU A 183 -34.58 -11.32 -2.93
CA GLU A 183 -34.52 -12.73 -3.32
C GLU A 183 -35.31 -13.63 -2.35
N LEU A 184 -35.15 -13.43 -1.03
CA LEU A 184 -35.98 -14.13 -0.03
C LEU A 184 -37.47 -13.80 -0.15
N ARG A 185 -37.83 -12.56 -0.51
CA ARG A 185 -39.23 -12.17 -0.73
C ARG A 185 -39.80 -12.83 -1.98
N ASP A 186 -39.02 -12.89 -3.05
CA ASP A 186 -39.41 -13.55 -4.28
C ASP A 186 -39.51 -15.07 -4.09
N PHE A 187 -38.62 -15.70 -3.33
CA PHE A 187 -38.77 -17.09 -2.88
C PHE A 187 -40.05 -17.32 -2.08
N ARG A 188 -40.44 -16.36 -1.23
CA ARG A 188 -41.71 -16.44 -0.50
C ARG A 188 -42.93 -16.30 -1.42
N LEU A 189 -42.83 -15.51 -2.49
CA LEU A 189 -43.91 -15.30 -3.47
C LEU A 189 -44.00 -16.43 -4.52
N MET A 190 -42.87 -17.05 -4.86
CA MET A 190 -42.79 -18.27 -5.68
C MET A 190 -43.03 -19.55 -4.85
N GLY A 191 -42.91 -19.46 -3.52
CA GLY A 191 -43.39 -20.45 -2.58
C GLY A 191 -44.89 -20.65 -2.79
N PRO A 192 -45.35 -21.86 -3.09
CA PRO A 192 -46.61 -22.03 -3.78
C PRO A 192 -47.79 -21.61 -2.89
N VAL A 193 -48.68 -20.79 -3.46
CA VAL A 193 -50.02 -20.44 -2.94
C VAL A 193 -50.93 -21.69 -2.82
N THR A 194 -50.40 -22.89 -3.02
CA THR A 194 -51.11 -24.17 -2.87
C THR A 194 -51.32 -24.60 -1.41
N ALA A 195 -50.75 -23.88 -0.43
CA ALA A 195 -50.97 -24.12 1.00
C ALA A 195 -52.38 -23.76 1.52
N ARG A 196 -53.40 -23.73 0.65
CA ARG A 196 -54.81 -23.59 1.05
C ARG A 196 -55.64 -24.87 0.88
N ASN A 197 -55.08 -25.94 0.31
CA ASN A 197 -55.80 -27.22 0.23
C ASN A 197 -54.95 -28.36 0.81
N GLU A 198 -55.57 -29.11 1.72
CA GLU A 198 -55.02 -30.11 2.64
C GLU A 198 -54.45 -31.39 1.99
N ARG A 199 -53.73 -31.30 0.88
CA ARG A 199 -53.06 -32.45 0.27
C ARG A 199 -51.69 -32.04 -0.23
N ASP A 200 -50.68 -32.02 0.64
CA ASP A 200 -49.34 -32.49 0.29
C ASP A 200 -48.35 -32.42 1.47
N ARG A 201 -48.26 -33.51 2.25
CA ARG A 201 -47.07 -33.73 3.09
C ARG A 201 -45.91 -34.31 2.27
N ALA A 202 -46.22 -35.07 1.22
CA ALA A 202 -45.21 -35.69 0.36
C ALA A 202 -44.50 -34.66 -0.53
N GLU A 203 -45.23 -33.73 -1.16
CA GLU A 203 -44.62 -32.67 -1.96
C GLU A 203 -43.92 -31.60 -1.09
N GLN A 204 -44.39 -31.35 0.15
CA GLN A 204 -43.65 -30.52 1.12
C GLN A 204 -42.33 -31.15 1.56
N ASP A 205 -42.30 -32.46 1.84
CA ASP A 205 -41.06 -33.16 2.17
C ASP A 205 -40.08 -33.14 0.97
N GLU A 206 -40.58 -33.23 -0.27
CA GLU A 206 -39.76 -33.11 -1.47
C GLU A 206 -39.19 -31.69 -1.67
N LEU A 207 -40.00 -30.65 -1.44
CA LEU A 207 -39.57 -29.26 -1.54
C LEU A 207 -38.60 -28.87 -0.42
N LEU A 208 -38.82 -29.35 0.81
CA LEU A 208 -37.90 -29.20 1.93
C LEU A 208 -36.59 -29.94 1.67
N GLY A 209 -36.65 -31.14 1.08
CA GLY A 209 -35.47 -31.87 0.63
C GLY A 209 -34.68 -31.10 -0.44
N LYS A 210 -35.35 -30.50 -1.41
CA LYS A 210 -34.71 -29.66 -2.44
C LYS A 210 -34.12 -28.37 -1.86
N ALA A 211 -34.82 -27.71 -0.94
CA ALA A 211 -34.32 -26.50 -0.27
C ALA A 211 -33.09 -26.82 0.59
N SER A 212 -33.12 -27.92 1.35
CA SER A 212 -31.97 -28.39 2.12
C SER A 212 -30.79 -28.76 1.23
N LEU A 213 -31.03 -29.37 0.07
CA LEU A 213 -29.98 -29.66 -0.92
C LEU A 213 -29.35 -28.40 -1.50
N LEU A 214 -30.14 -27.36 -1.78
CA LEU A 214 -29.63 -26.08 -2.26
C LEU A 214 -28.81 -25.35 -1.20
N GLU A 215 -29.28 -25.37 0.05
CA GLU A 215 -28.54 -24.78 1.18
C GLU A 215 -27.21 -25.49 1.43
N ILE A 216 -27.18 -26.83 1.30
CA ILE A 216 -25.95 -27.62 1.36
C ILE A 216 -25.01 -27.26 0.20
N HIS A 217 -25.54 -27.11 -1.02
CA HIS A 217 -24.76 -26.71 -2.19
C HIS A 217 -24.10 -25.34 -1.98
N ASP A 218 -24.85 -24.35 -1.50
CA ASP A 218 -24.33 -23.01 -1.22
C ASP A 218 -23.28 -23.01 -0.10
N HIS A 219 -23.46 -23.84 0.93
CA HIS A 219 -22.49 -24.00 2.00
C HIS A 219 -21.18 -24.62 1.49
N ILE A 220 -21.25 -25.67 0.65
CA ILE A 220 -20.07 -26.31 0.05
C ILE A 220 -19.34 -25.34 -0.88
N LEU A 221 -20.07 -24.58 -1.70
CA LEU A 221 -19.49 -23.54 -2.56
C LEU A 221 -18.81 -22.43 -1.76
N TYR A 222 -19.39 -22.02 -0.63
CA TYR A 222 -18.79 -21.06 0.28
C TYR A 222 -17.48 -21.58 0.89
N GLU A 223 -17.47 -22.82 1.39
CA GLU A 223 -16.25 -23.44 1.92
C GLU A 223 -15.19 -23.64 0.84
N LEU A 224 -15.56 -24.05 -0.37
CA LEU A 224 -14.65 -24.16 -1.52
C LEU A 224 -14.04 -22.80 -1.87
N ARG A 225 -14.82 -21.72 -1.83
CA ARG A 225 -14.30 -20.35 -2.03
C ARG A 225 -13.37 -19.93 -0.91
N LEU A 226 -13.69 -20.29 0.34
CA LEU A 226 -12.85 -20.00 1.49
C LEU A 226 -11.52 -20.77 1.42
N MET A 227 -11.55 -22.06 1.06
CA MET A 227 -10.35 -22.87 0.82
C MET A 227 -9.54 -22.32 -0.36
N ARG A 228 -10.20 -21.95 -1.45
CA ARG A 228 -9.54 -21.30 -2.59
C ARG A 228 -8.82 -20.02 -2.19
N GLU A 229 -9.48 -19.14 -1.43
CA GLU A 229 -8.93 -17.87 -0.98
C GLU A 229 -7.80 -18.04 0.04
N SER A 230 -7.91 -19.01 0.96
CA SER A 230 -6.87 -19.32 1.93
C SER A 230 -5.65 -20.04 1.32
N LEU A 231 -5.86 -20.87 0.29
CA LEU A 231 -4.80 -21.59 -0.43
C LEU A 231 -4.28 -20.83 -1.67
N GLN A 232 -4.87 -19.68 -2.00
CA GLN A 232 -4.54 -18.85 -3.18
C GLN A 232 -4.49 -19.61 -4.52
N VAL A 233 -5.38 -20.59 -4.72
CA VAL A 233 -5.44 -21.35 -5.98
C VAL A 233 -6.44 -20.72 -6.97
N THR A 234 -6.15 -20.80 -8.27
CA THR A 234 -7.00 -20.18 -9.31
C THR A 234 -8.39 -20.82 -9.41
N SER A 235 -8.45 -22.13 -9.16
CA SER A 235 -9.67 -22.92 -9.17
C SER A 235 -9.62 -23.97 -8.06
N ALA A 236 -10.69 -24.07 -7.28
CA ALA A 236 -10.91 -25.19 -6.38
C ALA A 236 -12.07 -26.03 -6.93
N VAL A 237 -11.85 -27.34 -7.07
CA VAL A 237 -12.84 -28.27 -7.61
C VAL A 237 -13.02 -29.41 -6.64
N LEU A 238 -14.26 -29.64 -6.20
CA LEU A 238 -14.61 -30.79 -5.39
C LEU A 238 -14.93 -31.97 -6.32
N LEU A 239 -14.12 -33.03 -6.21
CA LEU A 239 -14.26 -34.26 -6.97
C LEU A 239 -14.70 -35.39 -6.03
N TRP A 240 -15.78 -36.06 -6.36
CA TRP A 240 -16.22 -37.27 -5.66
C TRP A 240 -15.82 -38.49 -6.47
N MET A 241 -15.20 -39.46 -5.82
CA MET A 241 -14.86 -40.75 -6.41
C MET A 241 -15.97 -41.75 -6.10
N ASP A 242 -16.41 -42.48 -7.13
CA ASP A 242 -17.42 -43.54 -6.96
C ASP A 242 -16.88 -44.67 -6.06
N THR A 243 -17.79 -45.39 -5.41
CA THR A 243 -17.52 -46.53 -4.50
C THR A 243 -16.68 -47.65 -5.12
N ALA A 244 -16.67 -47.76 -6.45
CA ALA A 244 -15.82 -48.69 -7.20
C ALA A 244 -14.42 -48.14 -7.56
N GLY A 245 -14.12 -46.87 -7.24
CA GLY A 245 -12.83 -46.23 -7.48
C GLY A 245 -12.48 -45.92 -8.94
N GLN A 246 -13.38 -46.19 -9.89
CA GLN A 246 -13.07 -46.11 -11.33
C GLN A 246 -13.49 -44.81 -12.02
N ARG A 247 -14.31 -43.96 -11.38
CA ARG A 247 -14.80 -42.71 -11.98
C ARG A 247 -14.77 -41.57 -10.98
N LEU A 248 -14.25 -40.42 -11.42
CA LEU A 248 -14.28 -39.15 -10.70
C LEU A 248 -15.42 -38.30 -11.27
N LYS A 249 -16.33 -37.87 -10.40
CA LYS A 249 -17.43 -36.97 -10.73
C LYS A 249 -17.12 -35.60 -10.14
N VAL A 250 -17.22 -34.56 -10.97
CA VAL A 250 -17.16 -33.18 -10.50
C VAL A 250 -18.46 -32.88 -9.76
N VAL A 251 -18.36 -32.48 -8.49
CA VAL A 251 -19.51 -32.08 -7.67
C VAL A 251 -19.71 -30.58 -7.81
N GLU A 252 -18.68 -29.79 -7.53
CA GLU A 252 -18.72 -28.33 -7.54
C GLU A 252 -17.37 -27.74 -7.92
N ALA A 253 -17.38 -26.55 -8.51
CA ALA A 253 -16.17 -25.84 -8.93
C ALA A 253 -16.29 -24.34 -8.65
N ALA A 254 -15.27 -23.77 -8.01
CA ALA A 254 -15.12 -22.34 -7.78
C ALA A 254 -13.89 -21.82 -8.53
N SER A 255 -14.12 -21.07 -9.62
CA SER A 255 -13.08 -20.39 -10.41
C SER A 255 -13.12 -18.88 -10.20
N LEU A 256 -12.00 -18.18 -10.45
CA LEU A 256 -12.00 -16.74 -10.66
C LEU A 256 -12.79 -16.42 -11.95
N SER A 257 -13.73 -15.48 -11.86
CA SER A 257 -14.33 -14.79 -13.01
C SER A 257 -13.51 -13.56 -13.37
#